data_AF-A0A9E5NDN0-F1
#
_entry.id   AF-A0A9E5NDN0-F1
#
_cell.length_a   1.000
_cell.length_b   1.000
_cell.length_c   1.000
_cell.angle_alpha   90.00
_cell.angle_beta   90.00
_cell.angle_gamma   90.00
#
_symmetry.space_group_name_H-M   'P 1'
#
loop_
_entity.id
_entity.type
_entity.pdbx_description
1 polymer ?
#
loop_
_entity_poly.entity_id
_entity_poly.type
_entity_poly.pdbx_seq_one_letter_code
_entity_poly.pdbx_strand_id
1 'polypeptide(L)'
;TLVPDDALVVWHGTVIDATGKSPIRDGIVVIRGPRITAVGAAADFVVPQGVRIVDAGGGTIMPGIINSHTHGTGNPAIRREFLVDGVTSVCNVGVSLDGLSAFEQAAVPEGPAARAFWAGPILTAPGGYPGPVYGAQFGYEVGTPEDGRKAVADLLDRGASMIKIALAPGDPRDPWPVLDLERV
;
A
#
# COMPACT_ATOMS: atom_id res chain seq x y z
N THR A 1 -15.18 13.68 -26.13
CA THR A 1 -15.09 14.42 -24.86
C THR A 1 -13.97 15.44 -24.90
N LEU A 2 -14.22 16.70 -24.53
CA LEU A 2 -13.17 17.72 -24.45
C LEU A 2 -12.32 17.51 -23.19
N VAL A 3 -11.00 17.43 -23.35
CA VAL A 3 -10.07 17.36 -22.21
C VAL A 3 -9.90 18.74 -21.58
N PRO A 4 -9.96 18.87 -20.24
CA PRO A 4 -9.70 20.15 -19.56
C PRO A 4 -8.28 20.67 -19.82
N ASP A 5 -8.13 21.98 -19.99
CA ASP A 5 -6.83 22.62 -20.27
C ASP A 5 -5.82 22.47 -19.12
N ASP A 6 -6.31 22.29 -17.88
CA ASP A 6 -5.49 22.09 -16.67
C ASP A 6 -5.15 20.62 -16.39
N ALA A 7 -5.45 19.71 -17.32
CA ALA A 7 -5.19 18.29 -17.17
C ALA A 7 -3.75 17.88 -17.56
N LEU A 8 -3.34 16.75 -17.00
CA LEU A 8 -2.26 15.91 -17.50
C LEU A 8 -2.88 14.74 -18.26
N VAL A 9 -2.36 14.45 -19.44
CA VAL A 9 -2.79 13.32 -20.28
C VAL A 9 -1.65 12.33 -20.43
N VAL A 10 -1.94 11.03 -20.29
CA VAL A 10 -1.07 9.94 -20.75
C VAL A 10 -1.72 9.32 -22.00
N TRP A 11 -1.01 9.26 -23.12
CA TRP A 11 -1.59 8.96 -24.43
C TRP A 11 -0.71 8.01 -25.27
N HIS A 12 -1.23 7.54 -26.41
CA HIS A 12 -0.64 6.63 -27.39
C HIS A 12 -0.15 5.31 -26.80
N GLY A 13 -0.89 4.74 -25.84
CA GLY A 13 -0.51 3.47 -25.23
C GLY A 13 -1.64 2.45 -25.21
N THR A 14 -1.32 1.19 -24.95
CA THR A 14 -2.33 0.18 -24.61
C THR A 14 -2.67 0.29 -23.14
N VAL A 15 -3.90 0.70 -22.82
CA VAL A 15 -4.35 0.86 -21.43
C VAL A 15 -4.84 -0.47 -20.87
N ILE A 16 -4.26 -0.89 -19.74
CA ILE A 16 -4.71 -2.01 -18.91
C ILE A 16 -5.20 -1.42 -17.59
N ASP A 17 -6.52 -1.35 -17.38
CA ASP A 17 -7.12 -0.67 -16.22
C ASP A 17 -7.25 -1.56 -14.97
N ALA A 18 -6.74 -2.80 -15.03
CA ALA A 18 -6.83 -3.82 -13.99
C ALA A 18 -8.26 -4.23 -13.56
N THR A 19 -9.29 -3.90 -14.34
CA THR A 19 -10.67 -4.34 -14.07
C THR A 19 -10.98 -5.74 -14.61
N GLY A 20 -10.04 -6.34 -15.36
CA GLY A 20 -10.23 -7.62 -16.06
C GLY A 20 -10.88 -7.49 -17.44
N LYS A 21 -11.25 -6.27 -17.87
CA LYS A 21 -11.72 -5.99 -19.23
C LYS A 21 -10.59 -6.10 -20.26
N SER A 22 -10.97 -6.21 -21.53
CA SER A 22 -10.01 -6.17 -22.64
C SER A 22 -9.23 -4.84 -22.66
N PRO A 23 -7.92 -4.87 -22.97
CA PRO A 23 -7.12 -3.64 -23.05
C PRO A 23 -7.64 -2.66 -24.10
N ILE A 24 -7.53 -1.36 -23.80
CA ILE A 24 -7.88 -0.29 -24.74
C ILE A 24 -6.63 0.06 -25.55
N ARG A 25 -6.64 -0.28 -26.84
CA ARG A 25 -5.55 0.08 -27.76
C ARG A 25 -5.64 1.56 -28.12
N ASP A 26 -4.48 2.19 -28.28
CA ASP A 26 -4.37 3.63 -28.51
C ASP A 26 -5.26 4.42 -27.53
N GLY A 27 -5.09 4.12 -26.25
CA GLY A 27 -5.86 4.67 -25.17
C GLY A 27 -5.30 5.97 -24.62
N ILE A 28 -6.15 6.66 -23.89
CA ILE A 28 -5.87 7.92 -23.22
C ILE A 28 -6.32 7.85 -21.76
N VAL A 29 -5.51 8.40 -20.85
CA VAL A 29 -5.83 8.57 -19.43
C VAL A 29 -5.73 10.06 -19.10
N VAL A 30 -6.83 10.63 -18.61
CA VAL A 30 -6.93 12.06 -18.28
C VAL A 30 -6.88 12.24 -16.77
N ILE A 31 -5.89 12.99 -16.29
CA ILE A 31 -5.60 13.21 -14.87
C ILE A 31 -5.77 14.69 -14.57
N ARG A 32 -6.53 15.03 -13.53
CA ARG A 32 -6.70 16.40 -13.03
C ARG A 32 -6.41 16.44 -11.54
N GLY A 33 -5.39 17.20 -11.15
CA GLY A 33 -4.90 17.20 -9.77
C GLY A 33 -4.57 15.77 -9.29
N PRO A 34 -5.12 15.30 -8.16
CA PRO A 34 -4.84 13.97 -7.62
C PRO A 34 -5.74 12.85 -8.17
N ARG A 35 -6.60 13.12 -9.17
CA ARG A 35 -7.62 12.17 -9.63
C ARG A 35 -7.53 11.89 -11.13
N ILE A 36 -7.76 10.63 -11.49
CA ILE A 36 -8.11 10.24 -12.86
C ILE A 36 -9.56 10.68 -13.09
N THR A 37 -9.82 11.37 -14.20
CA THR A 37 -11.14 11.91 -14.56
C THR A 37 -11.75 11.21 -15.76
N ALA A 38 -10.93 10.62 -16.63
CA ALA A 38 -11.41 9.80 -17.74
C ALA A 38 -10.35 8.78 -18.19
N VAL A 39 -10.82 7.66 -18.74
CA VAL A 39 -10.03 6.63 -19.42
C VAL A 39 -10.83 6.15 -20.62
N GLY A 40 -10.21 6.01 -21.79
CA GLY A 40 -10.91 5.54 -22.99
C GLY A 40 -10.02 5.43 -24.22
N ALA A 41 -10.61 5.18 -25.39
CA ALA A 41 -9.90 5.22 -26.66
C ALA A 41 -9.57 6.67 -27.02
N ALA A 42 -8.37 6.94 -27.53
CA ALA A 42 -7.94 8.29 -27.88
C ALA A 42 -8.90 9.01 -28.83
N ALA A 43 -9.46 8.28 -29.80
CA ALA A 43 -10.40 8.79 -30.78
C ALA A 43 -11.69 9.39 -30.17
N ASP A 44 -12.03 9.03 -28.93
CA ASP A 44 -13.20 9.56 -28.23
C ASP A 44 -12.94 10.92 -27.57
N PHE A 45 -11.70 11.44 -27.63
CA PHE A 45 -11.27 12.64 -26.93
C PHE A 45 -10.75 13.72 -27.88
N VAL A 46 -11.02 14.98 -27.53
CA VAL A 46 -10.44 16.16 -28.16
C VAL A 46 -9.47 16.75 -27.14
N VAL A 47 -8.16 16.76 -27.48
CA VAL A 47 -7.09 17.29 -26.64
C VAL A 47 -6.72 18.69 -27.16
N PRO A 48 -7.03 19.77 -26.44
CA PRO A 48 -6.65 21.13 -26.83
C PRO A 48 -5.13 21.33 -26.89
N GLN A 49 -4.70 22.34 -27.63
CA GLN A 49 -3.31 22.78 -27.62
C GLN A 49 -2.92 23.30 -26.23
N GLY A 50 -1.73 22.92 -25.74
CA GLY A 50 -1.21 23.39 -24.46
C GLY A 50 -1.50 22.47 -23.27
N VAL A 51 -2.34 21.44 -23.44
CA VAL A 51 -2.49 20.37 -22.44
C VAL A 51 -1.15 19.65 -22.26
N ARG A 52 -0.80 19.35 -21.01
CA ARG A 52 0.42 18.59 -20.70
C ARG A 52 0.22 17.13 -21.09
N ILE A 53 1.04 16.63 -22.02
CA ILE A 53 0.96 15.27 -22.54
C ILE A 53 2.21 14.48 -22.13
N VAL A 54 1.99 13.24 -21.70
CA VAL A 54 2.99 12.19 -21.58
C VAL A 54 2.67 11.14 -22.65
N ASP A 55 3.51 11.07 -23.68
CA ASP A 55 3.37 10.09 -24.76
C ASP A 55 3.94 8.74 -24.31
N ALA A 56 3.13 7.69 -24.31
CA ALA A 56 3.52 6.33 -23.97
C ALA A 56 4.24 5.60 -25.12
N GLY A 57 4.30 6.19 -26.32
CA GLY A 57 5.09 5.72 -27.46
C GLY A 57 4.71 4.33 -27.97
N GLY A 58 3.43 3.97 -27.89
CA GLY A 58 2.92 2.63 -28.20
C GLY A 58 3.09 1.62 -27.06
N GLY A 59 3.65 2.02 -25.92
CA GLY A 59 3.84 1.18 -24.74
C GLY A 59 2.54 0.87 -24.00
N THR A 60 2.68 0.35 -22.77
CA THR A 60 1.54 0.00 -21.91
C THR A 60 1.31 1.08 -20.87
N ILE A 61 0.05 1.48 -20.69
CA ILE A 61 -0.39 2.36 -19.61
C ILE A 61 -1.12 1.49 -18.59
N MET A 62 -0.65 1.48 -17.34
CA MET A 62 -1.22 0.65 -16.26
C MET A 62 -1.32 1.45 -14.95
N PRO A 63 -2.18 1.02 -14.01
CA PRO A 63 -2.16 1.53 -12.65
C PRO A 63 -0.76 1.43 -12.04
N GLY A 64 -0.43 2.38 -11.17
CA GLY A 64 0.78 2.28 -10.35
C GLY A 64 0.75 1.00 -9.52
N ILE A 65 1.90 0.33 -9.41
CA ILE A 65 2.00 -0.97 -8.74
C ILE A 65 1.77 -0.77 -7.23
N ILE A 66 1.08 -1.72 -6.62
CA ILE A 66 0.86 -1.79 -5.17
C ILE A 66 1.57 -3.02 -4.63
N ASN A 67 2.54 -2.84 -3.75
CA ASN A 67 3.17 -3.95 -3.05
C ASN A 67 2.46 -4.19 -1.72
N SER A 68 1.77 -5.32 -1.61
CA SER A 68 0.92 -5.65 -0.46
C SER A 68 1.66 -6.19 0.76
N HIS A 69 2.96 -6.42 0.69
CA HIS A 69 3.72 -7.01 1.79
C HIS A 69 5.16 -6.50 1.80
N THR A 70 5.43 -5.50 2.63
CA THR A 70 6.74 -4.88 2.77
C THR A 70 7.13 -4.74 4.23
N HIS A 71 8.43 -4.54 4.47
CA HIS A 71 9.01 -4.20 5.76
C HIS A 71 10.00 -3.06 5.57
N GLY A 72 10.31 -2.31 6.63
CA GLY A 72 11.25 -1.17 6.58
C GLY A 72 10.73 0.07 5.84
N THR A 73 9.54 0.00 5.24
CA THR A 73 8.93 1.09 4.45
C THR A 73 8.40 2.25 5.28
N GLY A 74 8.67 2.28 6.59
CA GLY A 74 8.54 3.50 7.38
C GLY A 74 9.57 4.56 6.95
N ASN A 75 10.75 4.12 6.48
CA ASN A 75 11.78 5.01 5.95
C ASN A 75 11.40 5.54 4.55
N PRO A 76 11.27 6.87 4.36
CA PRO A 76 10.93 7.42 3.05
C PRO A 76 11.98 7.18 1.95
N ALA A 77 13.26 6.98 2.30
CA ALA A 77 14.31 6.65 1.33
C ALA A 77 14.04 5.30 0.67
N ILE A 78 13.66 4.27 1.45
CA ILE A 78 13.26 2.96 0.93
C ILE A 78 12.01 3.10 0.05
N ARG A 79 11.02 3.90 0.48
CA ARG A 79 9.82 4.14 -0.33
C ARG A 79 10.08 4.89 -1.63
N ARG A 80 11.16 5.67 -1.70
CA ARG A 80 11.60 6.33 -2.93
C ARG A 80 12.16 5.32 -3.93
N GLU A 81 12.92 4.33 -3.45
CA GLU A 81 13.41 3.23 -4.28
C GLU A 81 12.24 2.45 -4.89
N PHE A 82 11.25 2.07 -4.07
CA PHE A 82 10.01 1.46 -4.56
C PHE A 82 9.33 2.30 -5.66
N LEU A 83 9.27 3.63 -5.47
CA LEU A 83 8.63 4.51 -6.44
C LEU A 83 9.39 4.57 -7.78
N VAL A 84 10.72 4.52 -7.76
CA VAL A 84 11.56 4.45 -8.97
C VAL A 84 11.25 3.19 -9.77
N ASP A 85 10.98 2.08 -9.08
CA ASP A 85 10.60 0.80 -9.70
C ASP A 85 9.11 0.73 -10.08
N GLY A 86 8.36 1.84 -9.99
CA GLY A 86 6.94 1.92 -10.35
C GLY A 86 5.96 1.46 -9.26
N VAL A 87 6.45 1.11 -8.06
CA VAL A 87 5.61 0.81 -6.90
C VAL A 87 5.18 2.12 -6.25
N THR A 88 3.93 2.50 -6.50
CA THR A 88 3.37 3.79 -6.02
C THR A 88 2.76 3.69 -4.63
N SER A 89 2.46 2.48 -4.15
CA SER A 89 1.93 2.24 -2.80
C SER A 89 2.49 0.95 -2.20
N VAL A 90 2.73 0.95 -0.89
CA VAL A 90 3.27 -0.18 -0.12
C VAL A 90 2.46 -0.43 1.15
N CYS A 91 2.31 -1.70 1.53
CA CYS A 91 1.75 -2.11 2.82
C CYS A 91 2.88 -2.60 3.72
N ASN A 92 3.21 -1.85 4.78
CA ASN A 92 4.14 -2.28 5.81
C ASN A 92 3.41 -3.17 6.81
N VAL A 93 3.68 -4.46 6.79
CA VAL A 93 2.88 -5.46 7.52
C VAL A 93 3.52 -5.89 8.85
N GLY A 94 4.56 -5.19 9.29
CA GLY A 94 5.18 -5.42 10.60
C GLY A 94 6.18 -4.33 10.96
N VAL A 95 5.86 -3.57 11.99
CA VAL A 95 6.71 -2.51 12.59
C VAL A 95 6.43 -2.44 14.09
N SER A 96 7.35 -1.96 14.92
CA SER A 96 7.07 -1.78 16.35
C SER A 96 6.08 -0.63 16.61
N LEU A 97 5.53 -0.55 17.84
CA LEU A 97 4.69 0.59 18.26
C LEU A 97 5.43 1.94 18.15
N ASP A 98 6.71 1.96 18.48
CA ASP A 98 7.54 3.16 18.34
C ASP A 98 7.72 3.53 16.87
N GLY A 99 7.94 2.54 16.00
CA GLY A 99 8.06 2.79 14.56
C GLY A 99 6.74 3.26 13.94
N LEU A 100 5.61 2.77 14.44
CA LEU A 100 4.28 3.26 14.07
C LEU A 100 4.10 4.74 14.45
N SER A 101 4.40 5.08 15.70
CA SER A 101 4.27 6.45 16.22
C SER A 101 5.24 7.41 15.51
N ALA A 102 6.47 6.97 15.25
CA ALA A 102 7.46 7.74 14.51
C ALA A 102 7.02 8.02 13.07
N PHE A 103 6.25 7.13 12.45
CA PHE A 103 5.72 7.35 11.10
C PHE A 103 4.64 8.42 11.07
N GLU A 104 3.69 8.38 12.00
CA GLU A 104 2.66 9.42 12.13
C GLU A 104 3.29 10.80 12.34
N GLN A 105 4.38 10.84 13.12
CA GLN A 105 5.12 12.06 13.43
C GLN A 105 6.10 12.47 12.33
N ALA A 106 6.50 11.56 11.44
CA ALA A 106 7.44 11.86 10.37
C ALA A 106 6.79 12.88 9.42
N ALA A 107 7.47 14.01 9.24
CA ALA A 107 7.08 15.00 8.25
C ALA A 107 6.90 14.33 6.87
N VAL A 108 5.99 14.90 6.07
CA VAL A 108 5.84 14.52 4.65
C VAL A 108 7.24 14.45 4.02
N PRO A 109 7.61 13.35 3.35
CA PRO A 109 8.97 13.17 2.86
C PRO A 109 9.47 14.38 2.07
N GLU A 110 10.77 14.68 2.18
CA GLU A 110 11.45 15.62 1.30
C GLU A 110 11.49 15.05 -0.13
N GLY A 111 10.38 15.22 -0.86
CA GLY A 111 10.19 14.77 -2.24
C GLY A 111 9.32 13.52 -2.40
N PRO A 112 9.13 13.06 -3.65
CA PRO A 112 8.24 11.95 -3.96
C PRO A 112 8.71 10.62 -3.36
N ALA A 113 7.78 9.90 -2.73
CA ALA A 113 7.96 8.54 -2.22
C ALA A 113 6.66 7.76 -2.39
N ALA A 114 6.73 6.44 -2.48
CA ALA A 114 5.54 5.58 -2.51
C ALA A 114 4.63 5.87 -1.30
N ARG A 115 3.32 5.87 -1.48
CA ARG A 115 2.37 5.95 -0.36
C ARG A 115 2.54 4.72 0.53
N ALA A 116 2.47 4.87 1.85
CA ALA A 116 2.47 3.75 2.76
C ALA A 116 1.11 3.55 3.41
N PHE A 117 0.82 2.30 3.73
CA PHE A 117 -0.19 1.85 4.68
C PHE A 117 0.52 0.91 5.65
N TRP A 118 0.08 0.80 6.90
CA TRP A 118 0.86 0.05 7.89
C TRP A 118 -0.01 -0.65 8.93
N ALA A 119 0.50 -1.78 9.42
CA ALA A 119 -0.18 -2.63 10.40
C ALA A 119 0.15 -2.30 11.87
N GLY A 120 1.32 -1.72 12.13
CA GLY A 120 1.91 -1.78 13.47
C GLY A 120 2.52 -3.16 13.76
N PRO A 121 2.72 -3.51 15.05
CA PRO A 121 3.17 -4.84 15.44
C PRO A 121 2.10 -5.89 15.13
N ILE A 122 2.54 -7.13 14.96
CA ILE A 122 1.69 -8.26 14.61
C ILE A 122 1.02 -8.79 15.88
N LEU A 123 -0.31 -8.80 15.90
CA LEU A 123 -1.07 -9.43 17.00
C LEU A 123 -0.77 -10.92 17.06
N THR A 124 -0.43 -11.40 18.25
CA THR A 124 0.04 -12.78 18.44
C THR A 124 -0.25 -13.30 19.84
N ALA A 125 -0.18 -14.61 20.04
CA ALA A 125 -0.26 -15.19 21.38
C ALA A 125 1.01 -14.85 22.18
N PRO A 126 0.97 -14.86 23.52
CA PRO A 126 2.17 -14.72 24.34
C PRO A 126 3.26 -15.72 23.94
N GLY A 127 4.46 -15.22 23.62
CA GLY A 127 5.58 -16.02 23.11
C GLY A 127 5.44 -16.50 21.66
N GLY A 128 4.42 -16.03 20.94
CA GLY A 128 4.14 -16.39 19.54
C GLY A 128 4.95 -15.57 18.52
N TYR A 129 4.87 -15.97 17.25
CA TYR A 129 5.49 -15.23 16.14
C TYR A 129 4.93 -13.80 16.04
N PRO A 130 5.74 -12.74 15.82
CA PRO A 130 7.14 -12.76 15.40
C PRO A 130 8.17 -12.73 16.55
N GLY A 131 7.73 -12.70 17.81
CA GLY A 131 8.60 -12.44 18.97
C GLY A 131 9.88 -13.28 19.02
N PRO A 132 9.79 -14.63 18.94
CA PRO A 132 10.95 -15.52 18.96
C PRO A 132 11.95 -15.33 17.81
N VAL A 133 11.53 -14.77 16.67
CA VAL A 133 12.35 -14.69 15.46
C VAL A 133 12.97 -13.31 15.28
N TYR A 134 12.17 -12.27 15.49
CA TYR A 134 12.55 -10.88 15.16
C TYR A 134 12.61 -9.97 16.40
N GLY A 135 12.18 -10.46 17.57
CA GLY A 135 12.12 -9.72 18.82
C GLY A 135 10.70 -9.33 19.22
N ALA A 136 10.46 -9.27 20.53
CA ALA A 136 9.15 -9.03 21.12
C ALA A 136 8.51 -7.71 20.69
N GLN A 137 9.31 -6.69 20.36
CA GLN A 137 8.82 -5.37 19.93
C GLN A 137 8.02 -5.39 18.60
N PHE A 138 8.10 -6.46 17.83
CA PHE A 138 7.33 -6.63 16.58
C PHE A 138 6.04 -7.43 16.78
N GLY A 139 5.84 -8.01 17.97
CA GLY A 139 4.62 -8.69 18.36
C GLY A 139 3.80 -7.83 19.31
N TYR A 140 2.48 -7.85 19.15
CA TYR A 140 1.54 -7.36 20.16
C TYR A 140 0.88 -8.58 20.78
N GLU A 141 1.37 -8.99 21.95
CA GLU A 141 0.87 -10.20 22.61
C GLU A 141 -0.54 -9.97 23.16
N VAL A 142 -1.47 -10.86 22.81
CA VAL A 142 -2.87 -10.83 23.27
C VAL A 142 -3.23 -12.22 23.81
N GLY A 143 -3.71 -12.27 25.04
CA GLY A 143 -4.03 -13.54 25.73
C GLY A 143 -5.53 -13.83 25.81
N THR A 144 -6.37 -12.81 25.60
CA THR A 144 -7.84 -12.91 25.72
C THR A 144 -8.54 -12.11 24.60
N PRO A 145 -9.84 -12.33 24.36
CA PRO A 145 -10.61 -11.51 23.41
C PRO A 145 -10.55 -10.03 23.74
N GLU A 146 -10.55 -9.71 25.03
CA GLU A 146 -10.56 -8.33 25.51
C GLU A 146 -9.22 -7.64 25.26
N ASP A 147 -8.11 -8.37 25.40
CA ASP A 147 -6.79 -7.86 25.00
C ASP A 147 -6.74 -7.63 23.50
N GLY A 148 -7.35 -8.53 22.70
CA GLY A 148 -7.49 -8.36 21.25
C GLY A 148 -8.24 -7.07 20.88
N ARG A 149 -9.38 -6.79 21.52
CA ARG A 149 -10.14 -5.54 21.28
C ARG A 149 -9.31 -4.30 21.64
N LYS A 150 -8.63 -4.33 22.79
CA LYS A 150 -7.77 -3.23 23.24
C LYS A 150 -6.60 -3.00 22.29
N ALA A 151 -5.94 -4.07 21.84
CA ALA A 151 -4.83 -3.99 20.90
C ALA A 151 -5.28 -3.39 19.56
N VAL A 152 -6.43 -3.81 19.02
CA VAL A 152 -6.98 -3.21 17.80
C VAL A 152 -7.29 -1.72 18.00
N ALA A 153 -7.95 -1.35 19.10
CA ALA A 153 -8.25 0.06 19.40
C ALA A 153 -6.97 0.90 19.52
N ASP A 154 -5.98 0.43 20.29
CA ASP A 154 -4.68 1.10 20.48
C ASP A 154 -3.93 1.29 19.15
N LEU A 155 -3.92 0.28 18.27
CA LEU A 155 -3.30 0.40 16.96
C LEU A 155 -4.03 1.39 16.04
N LEU A 156 -5.36 1.38 16.05
CA LEU A 156 -6.16 2.33 15.27
C LEU A 156 -5.97 3.77 15.76
N ASP A 157 -5.95 3.98 17.08
CA ASP A 157 -5.71 5.29 17.70
C ASP A 157 -4.31 5.84 17.38
N ARG A 158 -3.34 4.96 17.11
CA ARG A 158 -1.99 5.29 16.64
C ARG A 158 -1.86 5.36 15.11
N GLY A 159 -2.98 5.38 14.41
CA GLY A 159 -3.02 5.58 12.96
C GLY A 159 -2.70 4.35 12.12
N ALA A 160 -2.76 3.13 12.67
CA ALA A 160 -2.64 1.92 11.85
C ALA A 160 -3.72 1.87 10.76
N SER A 161 -3.33 1.54 9.53
CA SER A 161 -4.24 1.39 8.39
C SER A 161 -4.82 -0.02 8.24
N MET A 162 -4.20 -0.99 8.91
CA MET A 162 -4.60 -2.40 8.89
C MET A 162 -4.18 -3.08 10.19
N ILE A 163 -4.66 -4.30 10.42
CA ILE A 163 -4.25 -5.14 11.54
C ILE A 163 -3.69 -6.44 10.97
N LYS A 164 -2.51 -6.86 11.47
CA LYS A 164 -1.89 -8.13 11.09
C LYS A 164 -1.94 -9.07 12.28
N ILE A 165 -2.34 -10.32 12.03
CA ILE A 165 -2.46 -11.36 13.05
C ILE A 165 -1.60 -12.55 12.63
N ALA A 166 -0.85 -13.12 13.57
CA ALA A 166 -0.15 -14.38 13.40
C ALA A 166 -1.05 -15.55 13.83
N LEU A 167 -1.42 -16.40 12.88
CA LEU A 167 -2.25 -17.59 13.13
C LEU A 167 -1.52 -18.91 12.82
N ALA A 168 -0.33 -18.83 12.21
CA ALA A 168 0.44 -20.01 11.85
C ALA A 168 1.44 -20.34 12.97
N PRO A 169 1.53 -21.60 13.42
CA PRO A 169 2.43 -22.02 14.48
C PRO A 169 3.90 -22.13 14.04
N GLY A 170 4.20 -21.89 12.76
CA GLY A 170 5.55 -22.06 12.23
C GLY A 170 5.87 -23.53 11.93
N ASP A 171 7.05 -24.00 12.36
CA ASP A 171 7.48 -25.39 12.14
C ASP A 171 6.60 -26.34 12.97
N PRO A 172 5.92 -27.33 12.35
CA PRO A 172 5.07 -28.26 13.10
C PRO A 172 5.83 -29.14 14.09
N ARG A 173 7.17 -29.23 14.01
CA ARG A 173 8.02 -29.99 14.95
C ARG A 173 8.35 -29.21 16.23
N ASP A 174 8.26 -27.89 16.18
CA ASP A 174 8.51 -26.98 17.31
C ASP A 174 7.59 -25.76 17.16
N PRO A 175 6.27 -25.95 17.39
CA PRO A 175 5.28 -24.92 17.08
C PRO A 175 5.33 -23.79 18.11
N TRP A 176 5.26 -22.56 17.62
CA TRP A 176 5.01 -21.40 18.47
C TRP A 176 3.56 -21.37 18.97
N PRO A 177 3.32 -20.73 20.13
CA PRO A 177 1.98 -20.37 20.55
C PRO A 177 1.24 -19.59 19.46
N VAL A 178 -0.04 -19.94 19.26
CA VAL A 178 -0.95 -19.26 18.32
C VAL A 178 -2.22 -18.85 19.05
N LEU A 179 -2.92 -17.86 18.51
CA LEU A 179 -4.24 -17.47 19.00
C LEU A 179 -5.23 -18.59 18.68
N ASP A 180 -5.78 -19.19 19.72
CA ASP A 180 -6.78 -20.25 19.61
C ASP A 180 -8.17 -19.63 19.40
N LEU A 181 -8.78 -19.88 18.23
CA LEU A 181 -10.11 -19.37 17.87
C LEU A 181 -11.24 -19.99 18.72
N GLU A 182 -11.00 -21.09 19.43
CA GLU A 182 -12.00 -21.79 20.25
C GLU A 182 -11.88 -21.48 21.76
N ARG A 183 -10.78 -20.86 22.20
CA ARG A 183 -10.53 -20.50 23.61
C ARG A 183 -10.53 -18.99 23.88
N VAL A 184 -10.94 -18.22 22.87
CA VAL A 184 -11.09 -16.75 22.89
C VAL A 184 -12.59 -16.46 22.85
#